data_AF-A0A7X9NZP6-F1
#
_entry.id   AF-A0A7X9NZP6-F1
#
_cell.length_a   1.000
_cell.length_b   1.000
_cell.length_c   1.000
_cell.angle_alpha   90.00
_cell.angle_beta   90.00
_cell.angle_gamma   90.00
#
_symmetry.space_group_name_H-M   'P 1'
#
loop_
_entity.id
_entity.type
_entity.pdbx_description
1 polymer ?
#
loop_
_entity_poly.entity_id
_entity_poly.type
_entity_poly.pdbx_seq_one_letter_code
_entity_poly.pdbx_strand_id
1 'polypeptide(L)'
;MTRYIISLLTCLCVCFGVVSCGQEEASSVTACDNASIANMVKQYNDIIEEAVNRSDCSTLLTVSPDVISFIDNNYNCLIIYFVLTDDDITTDREAEEYINDIREFMLDLTYACELENTPVLN
;
A
#
# COMPACT_ATOMS: atom_id res chain seq x y z
N MET A 1 -27.28 17.12 57.60
CA MET A 1 -27.17 16.03 56.60
C MET A 1 -26.18 16.47 55.52
N THR A 2 -24.89 16.41 55.84
CA THR A 2 -23.82 16.98 54.99
C THR A 2 -22.52 16.22 55.26
N ARG A 3 -22.56 14.89 55.15
CA ARG A 3 -21.37 14.03 55.36
C ARG A 3 -21.23 12.88 54.36
N TYR A 4 -22.06 12.83 53.31
CA TYR A 4 -22.03 11.73 52.34
C TYR A 4 -21.42 12.08 50.98
N ILE A 5 -20.99 13.32 50.75
CA ILE A 5 -20.49 13.76 49.42
C ILE A 5 -18.96 13.57 49.27
N ILE A 6 -18.22 13.40 50.37
CA ILE A 6 -16.74 13.31 50.30
C ILE A 6 -16.24 11.88 50.03
N SER A 7 -17.12 10.86 50.09
CA SER A 7 -16.72 9.45 49.96
C SER A 7 -16.96 8.84 48.57
N LEU A 8 -17.24 9.65 47.55
CA LEU A 8 -17.37 9.20 46.15
C LEU A 8 -16.10 9.47 45.31
N LEU A 9 -15.15 10.26 45.82
CA LEU A 9 -13.92 10.63 45.10
C LEU A 9 -12.73 9.68 45.34
N THR A 10 -12.85 8.72 46.26
CA THR A 10 -11.81 7.71 46.58
C THR A 10 -12.06 6.34 45.94
N CYS A 11 -13.00 6.23 44.99
CA CYS A 11 -13.14 5.06 44.12
C CYS A 11 -12.43 5.27 42.76
N LEU A 12 -11.46 6.19 42.74
CA LEU A 12 -10.43 6.39 41.72
C LEU A 12 -9.16 5.79 42.33
N CYS A 13 -8.84 4.51 42.07
CA CYS A 13 -7.45 3.97 42.16
C CYS A 13 -7.30 2.44 41.98
N VAL A 14 -8.36 1.64 41.80
CA VAL A 14 -8.20 0.16 41.75
C VAL A 14 -8.78 -0.47 40.47
N CYS A 15 -8.65 0.23 39.34
CA CYS A 15 -8.90 -0.36 38.01
C CYS A 15 -7.68 -0.23 37.07
N PHE A 16 -6.51 0.16 37.58
CA PHE A 16 -5.23 0.18 36.83
C PHE A 16 -4.54 -1.20 36.79
N GLY A 17 -5.32 -2.27 36.79
CA GLY A 17 -4.83 -3.61 36.48
C GLY A 17 -5.50 -4.06 35.19
N VAL A 18 -4.68 -4.40 34.19
CA VAL A 18 -5.03 -4.89 32.84
C VAL A 18 -5.80 -3.94 31.93
N VAL A 19 -5.07 -3.06 31.23
CA VAL A 19 -4.94 -3.15 29.76
C VAL A 19 -3.55 -2.62 29.42
N SER A 20 -2.76 -3.44 28.75
CA SER A 20 -1.52 -3.07 28.10
C SER A 20 -1.75 -1.83 27.24
N CYS A 21 -1.37 -0.64 27.72
CA CYS A 21 -1.10 0.48 26.82
C CYS A 21 0.18 0.07 26.09
N GLY A 22 -0.03 -0.66 24.99
CA GLY A 22 0.96 -0.82 23.96
C GLY A 22 1.49 0.58 23.70
N GLN A 23 2.75 0.76 24.06
CA GLN A 23 3.71 1.60 23.38
C GLN A 23 3.02 2.37 22.24
N GLU A 24 2.62 3.61 22.52
CA GLU A 24 2.55 4.62 21.48
C GLU A 24 3.98 4.75 20.98
N GLU A 25 4.38 3.79 20.15
CA GLU A 25 5.44 4.02 19.22
C GLU A 25 4.94 5.22 18.44
N ALA A 26 5.61 6.35 18.67
CA ALA A 26 5.69 7.41 17.71
C ALA A 26 6.24 6.76 16.44
N SER A 27 5.38 6.03 15.73
CA SER A 27 5.52 5.72 14.34
C SER A 27 5.66 7.10 13.75
N SER A 28 6.88 7.42 13.34
CA SER A 28 7.10 8.48 12.38
C SER A 28 6.14 8.13 11.27
N VAL A 29 4.96 8.75 11.27
CA VAL A 29 4.13 8.88 10.10
C VAL A 29 5.06 9.57 9.14
N THR A 30 5.80 8.78 8.37
CA THR A 30 6.43 9.21 7.14
C THR A 30 5.25 9.75 6.37
N ALA A 31 5.06 11.07 6.43
CA ALA A 31 3.94 11.72 5.78
C ALA A 31 4.00 11.25 4.32
N CYS A 32 3.00 10.49 3.89
CA CYS A 32 2.94 10.03 2.52
C CYS A 32 2.92 11.27 1.64
N ASP A 33 3.98 11.45 0.85
CA ASP A 33 4.02 12.51 -0.14
C ASP A 33 3.12 12.11 -1.31
N ASN A 34 1.82 12.37 -1.16
CA ASN A 34 0.82 12.00 -2.15
C ASN A 34 1.11 12.56 -3.53
N ALA A 35 1.78 13.72 -3.64
CA ALA A 35 2.15 14.29 -4.94
C ALA A 35 3.24 13.45 -5.62
N SER A 36 4.25 13.02 -4.86
CA SER A 36 5.29 12.12 -5.37
C SER A 36 4.73 10.74 -5.71
N ILE A 37 3.84 10.18 -4.88
CA ILE A 37 3.17 8.90 -5.16
C ILE A 37 2.33 8.99 -6.43
N ALA A 38 1.48 10.01 -6.56
CA ALA A 38 0.64 10.21 -7.74
C ALA A 38 1.47 10.34 -9.02
N ASN A 39 2.58 11.09 -8.96
CA ASN A 39 3.47 11.26 -10.10
C ASN A 39 4.16 9.95 -10.50
N MET A 40 4.56 9.12 -9.54
CA MET A 40 5.17 7.82 -9.82
C MET A 40 4.16 6.82 -10.36
N VAL A 41 2.96 6.74 -9.78
CA VAL A 41 1.85 5.90 -10.28
C VAL A 41 1.54 6.25 -11.74
N LYS A 42 1.40 7.54 -12.05
CA LYS A 42 1.15 8.00 -13.42
C LYS A 42 2.28 7.63 -14.37
N GLN A 43 3.53 7.88 -14.00
CA GLN A 43 4.67 7.56 -14.85
C GLN A 43 4.76 6.07 -15.16
N TYR A 44 4.59 5.20 -14.16
CA TYR A 44 4.61 3.77 -14.40
C TYR A 44 3.43 3.32 -15.26
N ASN A 45 2.23 3.84 -15.02
CA ASN A 45 1.08 3.55 -15.85
C ASN A 45 1.32 3.93 -17.32
N ASP A 46 1.83 5.14 -17.59
CA ASP A 46 2.12 5.61 -18.95
C ASP A 46 3.17 4.71 -19.64
N ILE A 47 4.23 4.31 -18.92
CA ILE A 47 5.28 3.42 -19.45
C ILE A 47 4.73 2.02 -19.74
N ILE A 48 3.97 1.43 -18.81
CA ILE A 48 3.41 0.08 -18.96
C ILE A 48 2.40 0.08 -20.11
N GLU A 49 1.51 1.08 -20.19
CA GLU A 49 0.52 1.19 -21.26
C GLU A 49 1.20 1.29 -22.63
N GLU A 50 2.21 2.15 -22.78
CA GLU A 50 2.97 2.28 -24.03
C GLU A 50 3.67 0.95 -24.40
N ALA A 51 4.29 0.29 -23.43
CA ALA A 51 5.02 -0.95 -23.65
C ALA A 51 4.08 -2.11 -24.02
N VAL A 52 2.93 -2.25 -23.33
CA VAL A 52 1.90 -3.26 -23.66
C VAL A 52 1.34 -3.02 -25.06
N ASN A 53 0.99 -1.77 -25.39
CA ASN A 53 0.43 -1.42 -26.70
C ASN A 53 1.40 -1.68 -27.87
N ARG A 54 2.70 -1.65 -27.61
CA ARG A 54 3.75 -1.94 -28.61
C ARG A 54 4.29 -3.37 -28.54
N SER A 55 3.81 -4.18 -27.59
CA SER A 55 4.38 -5.49 -27.27
C SER A 55 5.90 -5.41 -27.01
N ASP A 56 6.36 -4.34 -26.35
CA ASP A 56 7.76 -4.12 -26.03
C ASP A 56 8.15 -4.87 -24.75
N CYS A 57 8.42 -6.15 -24.92
CA CYS A 57 8.84 -7.01 -23.82
C CYS A 57 10.18 -6.60 -23.19
N SER A 58 11.07 -5.92 -23.92
CA SER A 58 12.33 -5.45 -23.32
C SER A 58 12.06 -4.38 -22.27
N THR A 59 11.16 -3.45 -22.57
CA THR A 59 10.75 -2.40 -21.63
C THR A 59 9.98 -3.00 -20.45
N LEU A 60 9.04 -3.92 -20.71
CA LEU A 60 8.26 -4.58 -19.65
C LEU A 60 9.16 -5.34 -18.67
N LEU A 61 10.12 -6.13 -19.15
CA LEU A 61 11.07 -6.86 -18.31
C LEU A 61 11.98 -5.92 -17.49
N THR A 62 12.31 -4.75 -18.04
CA THR A 62 13.15 -3.76 -17.35
C THR A 62 12.36 -3.02 -16.27
N VAL A 63 11.14 -2.59 -16.55
CA VAL A 63 10.35 -1.74 -15.64
C VAL A 63 9.59 -2.52 -14.57
N SER A 64 9.23 -3.78 -14.84
CA SER A 64 8.50 -4.63 -13.89
C SER A 64 9.12 -4.73 -12.50
N PRO A 65 10.43 -5.03 -12.32
CA PRO A 65 11.05 -5.06 -11.00
C PRO A 65 10.99 -3.70 -10.28
N ASP A 66 11.09 -2.59 -11.02
CA ASP A 66 11.02 -1.24 -10.46
C ASP A 66 9.60 -0.91 -9.97
N VAL A 67 8.57 -1.34 -10.71
CA VAL A 67 7.16 -1.20 -10.34
C VAL A 67 6.85 -2.02 -9.09
N ILE A 68 7.27 -3.29 -9.06
CA ILE A 68 7.07 -4.17 -7.90
C ILE A 68 7.79 -3.59 -6.67
N SER A 69 9.03 -3.12 -6.84
CA SER A 69 9.77 -2.48 -5.75
C SER A 69 9.11 -1.20 -5.27
N PHE A 70 8.57 -0.39 -6.19
CA PHE A 70 7.80 0.80 -5.84
C PHE A 70 6.56 0.44 -5.01
N ILE A 71 5.81 -0.59 -5.41
CA ILE A 71 4.65 -1.09 -4.66
C ILE A 71 5.07 -1.53 -3.26
N ASP A 72 6.08 -2.40 -3.14
CA ASP A 72 6.52 -2.94 -1.85
C ASP A 72 7.04 -1.83 -0.91
N ASN A 73 7.76 -0.84 -1.44
CA ASN A 73 8.33 0.25 -0.65
C ASN A 73 7.29 1.32 -0.23
N ASN A 74 6.19 1.45 -0.97
CA ASN A 74 5.20 2.50 -0.77
C ASN A 74 3.80 1.95 -0.45
N TYR A 75 3.69 0.68 -0.09
CA TYR A 75 2.42 -0.05 0.08
C TYR A 75 1.37 0.73 0.89
N ASN A 76 1.74 1.20 2.08
CA ASN A 76 0.83 1.97 2.95
C ASN A 76 0.41 3.31 2.32
N CYS A 77 1.30 3.96 1.59
CA CYS A 77 0.98 5.23 0.91
C CYS A 77 0.12 5.01 -0.33
N LEU A 78 0.28 3.87 -1.02
CA LEU A 78 -0.57 3.48 -2.13
C LEU A 78 -2.00 3.18 -1.68
N ILE A 79 -2.17 2.52 -0.52
CA ILE A 79 -3.51 2.32 0.08
C ILE A 79 -4.19 3.67 0.28
N ILE A 80 -3.53 4.60 0.97
CA ILE A 80 -4.07 5.94 1.23
C ILE A 80 -4.35 6.67 -0.10
N TYR A 81 -3.45 6.58 -1.07
CA TYR A 81 -3.61 7.22 -2.37
C TYR A 81 -4.85 6.70 -3.09
N PHE A 82 -5.02 5.38 -3.23
CA PHE A 82 -6.14 4.80 -3.97
C PHE A 82 -7.48 5.06 -3.28
N VAL A 83 -7.56 4.90 -1.95
CA VAL A 83 -8.79 5.25 -1.19
C VAL A 83 -9.18 6.72 -1.36
N LEU A 84 -8.22 7.62 -1.57
CA LEU A 84 -8.49 9.05 -1.73
C LEU A 84 -8.75 9.50 -3.17
N THR A 85 -8.36 8.71 -4.16
CA THR A 85 -8.32 9.16 -5.57
C THR A 85 -9.14 8.32 -6.53
N ASP A 86 -9.48 7.09 -6.14
CA ASP A 86 -10.29 6.19 -6.94
C ASP A 86 -11.70 6.11 -6.33
N ASP A 87 -12.70 6.57 -7.08
CA ASP A 87 -14.10 6.60 -6.61
C ASP A 87 -14.68 5.18 -6.40
N ASP A 88 -14.08 4.16 -7.01
CA ASP A 88 -14.49 2.76 -6.87
C ASP A 88 -13.82 2.07 -5.66
N ILE A 89 -12.80 2.67 -5.05
CA ILE A 89 -12.07 2.13 -3.90
C ILE A 89 -12.40 2.95 -2.65
N THR A 90 -13.21 2.36 -1.76
CA THR A 90 -13.73 3.08 -0.58
C THR A 90 -13.15 2.61 0.75
N THR A 91 -12.43 1.49 0.74
CA THR A 91 -11.85 0.88 1.94
C THR A 91 -10.40 0.46 1.73
N ASP A 92 -9.63 0.43 2.82
CA ASP A 92 -8.23 -0.03 2.79
C ASP A 92 -8.11 -1.44 2.21
N ARG A 93 -9.05 -2.35 2.55
CA ARG A 93 -9.08 -3.71 2.02
C ARG A 93 -9.23 -3.76 0.49
N GLU A 94 -10.10 -2.92 -0.07
CA GLU A 94 -10.28 -2.84 -1.53
C GLU A 94 -9.00 -2.30 -2.19
N ALA A 95 -8.33 -1.33 -1.56
CA ALA A 95 -7.06 -0.82 -2.05
C ALA A 95 -5.94 -1.88 -1.98
N GLU A 96 -5.89 -2.68 -0.92
CA GLU A 96 -4.95 -3.80 -0.79
C GLU A 96 -5.20 -4.86 -1.88
N GLU A 97 -6.47 -5.22 -2.12
CA GLU A 97 -6.87 -6.14 -3.20
C GLU A 97 -6.41 -5.58 -4.55
N TYR A 98 -6.71 -4.31 -4.84
CA TYR A 98 -6.31 -3.64 -6.08
C TYR A 98 -4.78 -3.58 -6.28
N ILE A 99 -4.01 -3.26 -5.23
CA ILE A 99 -2.55 -3.24 -5.29
C ILE A 99 -1.99 -4.65 -5.58
N ASN A 100 -2.58 -5.69 -4.99
CA ASN A 100 -2.19 -7.07 -5.26
C ASN A 100 -2.52 -7.48 -6.70
N ASP A 101 -3.67 -7.07 -7.24
CA ASP A 101 -4.03 -7.32 -8.64
C ASP A 101 -3.03 -6.68 -9.60
N ILE A 102 -2.60 -5.43 -9.33
CA ILE A 102 -1.54 -4.78 -10.12
C ILE A 102 -0.24 -5.60 -10.05
N ARG A 103 0.14 -6.06 -8.86
CA ARG A 103 1.35 -6.85 -8.66
C ARG A 103 1.30 -8.16 -9.45
N GLU A 104 0.19 -8.88 -9.37
CA GLU A 104 -0.01 -10.14 -10.11
C GLU A 104 0.01 -9.89 -11.61
N PHE A 105 -0.67 -8.86 -12.10
CA PHE A 105 -0.65 -8.47 -13.50
C PHE A 105 0.78 -8.21 -14.01
N MET A 106 1.59 -7.50 -13.23
CA MET A 106 2.99 -7.23 -13.60
C MET A 106 3.84 -8.50 -13.65
N LEU A 107 3.64 -9.43 -12.71
CA LEU A 107 4.33 -10.72 -12.71
C LEU A 107 3.93 -11.57 -13.91
N ASP A 108 2.65 -11.62 -14.25
CA ASP A 108 2.13 -12.35 -15.40
C ASP A 108 2.66 -11.80 -16.72
N LEU A 109 2.68 -10.46 -16.88
CA LEU A 109 3.28 -9.80 -18.04
C LEU A 109 4.76 -10.13 -18.18
N THR A 110 5.49 -10.08 -17.06
CA THR A 110 6.93 -10.40 -17.04
C THR A 110 7.16 -11.82 -17.49
N TYR A 111 6.42 -12.77 -16.91
CA TYR A 111 6.52 -14.19 -17.25
C TYR A 111 6.21 -14.45 -18.73
N ALA A 112 5.15 -13.83 -19.26
CA ALA A 112 4.81 -13.94 -20.68
C ALA A 112 5.95 -13.46 -21.59
N CYS A 113 6.58 -12.34 -21.24
CA CYS A 113 7.72 -11.81 -21.99
C CYS A 113 9.00 -12.65 -21.87
N GLU A 114 9.24 -13.31 -20.73
CA GLU A 114 10.36 -14.25 -20.58
C GLU A 114 10.18 -15.49 -21.46
N LEU A 115 8.94 -15.99 -21.59
CA LEU A 115 8.62 -17.12 -22.47
C LEU A 115 8.84 -16.79 -23.95
N GLU A 116 8.51 -15.58 -24.40
CA GLU A 116 8.77 -15.16 -25.78
C GLU A 116 10.27 -15.06 -26.09
N ASN A 117 11.09 -14.71 -25.09
CA ASN A 117 12.53 -14.56 -25.24
C ASN A 117 13.32 -15.87 -25.02
N THR A 118 12.64 -17.00 -24.75
CA THR A 118 13.34 -18.27 -24.54
C THR A 118 13.82 -18.83 -25.89
N PRO A 119 15.13 -19.09 -26.07
CA PRO A 119 15.63 -19.64 -27.33
C PRO A 119 15.00 -21.03 -27.57
N VAL A 120 14.36 -21.20 -28.72
CA VAL A 120 13.87 -22.51 -29.16
C VAL A 120 15.08 -23.42 -29.34
N LEU A 121 15.23 -24.43 -28.48
CA LEU A 121 16.21 -25.50 -28.65
C LEU A 121 15.83 -26.29 -29.92
N ASN A 122 16.45 -25.94 -31.05
CA ASN A 122 16.47 -26.77 -32.27
C ASN A 122 17.67 -27.72 -32.23
#